data_AF-A0A952WKD0-F1
#
_entry.id   AF-A0A952WKD0-F1
#
_cell.length_a   1.000
_cell.length_b   1.000
_cell.length_c   1.000
_cell.angle_alpha   90.00
_cell.angle_beta   90.00
_cell.angle_gamma   90.00
#
_symmetry.space_group_name_H-M   'P 1'
#
loop_
_entity.id
_entity.type
_entity.pdbx_description
1 polymer ?
#
loop_
_entity_poly.entity_id
_entity_poly.type
_entity_poly.pdbx_seq_one_letter_code
_entity_poly.pdbx_strand_id
1 'polypeptide(L)'
;MGEKRGVLYLKWGTKADKVIERSLASLKKLHPELPVHVQTLPDTSNFLDKADMLDHSPFEETLYLDTDTVVLDKLDFGFAKAARHGLACAICECPIARRYKGISGDIIEYNTGVLFFTRAARPVFDAWKRLVRSVDSSIEYRQGNQIFRAPLNDQAGFAMALEETGHVPFVLPHNWNYRPRWQKSFWGPLKIWHEYTDPPPIVHQWNADQTAPGASVMYFEQSPPPGR
;
A
#
# COMPACT_ATOMS: atom_id res chain seq x y z
N MET A 1 26.08 -0.67 -10.69
CA MET A 1 24.95 -0.41 -11.59
C MET A 1 23.77 -1.11 -10.96
N GLY A 2 22.79 -0.36 -10.43
CA GLY A 2 21.63 -0.97 -9.75
C GLY A 2 20.72 -1.67 -10.76
N GLU A 3 19.92 -2.62 -10.30
CA GLU A 3 18.87 -3.20 -11.13
C GLU A 3 17.79 -2.15 -11.40
N LYS A 4 17.34 -2.05 -12.66
CA LYS A 4 16.45 -0.96 -13.09
C LYS A 4 15.13 -0.96 -12.33
N ARG A 5 14.53 -2.13 -12.14
CA ARG A 5 13.19 -2.29 -11.55
C ARG A 5 13.17 -3.47 -10.59
N GLY A 6 12.53 -3.32 -9.42
CA GLY A 6 12.36 -4.42 -8.47
C GLY A 6 11.35 -4.13 -7.37
N VAL A 7 11.22 -5.09 -6.46
CA VAL A 7 10.27 -5.05 -5.34
C VAL A 7 11.02 -4.96 -4.01
N LEU A 8 10.60 -4.02 -3.16
CA LEU A 8 11.10 -3.82 -1.81
C LEU A 8 10.06 -4.29 -0.79
N TYR A 9 10.52 -5.09 0.17
CA TYR A 9 9.81 -5.34 1.41
C TYR A 9 10.63 -4.80 2.59
N LEU A 10 9.95 -4.21 3.57
CA LEU A 10 10.54 -3.89 4.86
C LEU A 10 9.95 -4.85 5.90
N LYS A 11 10.81 -5.48 6.71
CA LYS A 11 10.37 -6.31 7.84
C LYS A 11 11.15 -5.98 9.11
N TRP A 12 10.50 -6.10 10.25
CA TRP A 12 11.12 -6.01 11.57
C TRP A 12 10.48 -7.04 12.51
N GLY A 13 11.27 -7.56 13.45
CA GLY A 13 10.88 -8.66 14.31
C GLY A 13 10.59 -9.97 13.56
N THR A 14 10.22 -11.01 14.31
CA THR A 14 10.08 -12.39 13.80
C THR A 14 8.66 -12.76 13.39
N LYS A 15 7.65 -11.97 13.78
CA LYS A 15 6.23 -12.24 13.45
C LYS A 15 5.93 -12.08 11.95
N ALA A 16 6.80 -11.39 11.21
CA ALA A 16 6.60 -11.07 9.80
C ALA A 16 6.96 -12.23 8.85
N ASP A 17 7.71 -13.25 9.28
CA ASP A 17 8.33 -14.23 8.35
C ASP A 17 7.30 -15.05 7.55
N LYS A 18 6.25 -15.57 8.20
CA LYS A 18 5.19 -16.30 7.48
C LYS A 18 4.35 -15.39 6.58
N VAL A 19 4.16 -14.14 7.01
CA VAL A 19 3.31 -13.17 6.30
C VAL A 19 4.03 -12.72 5.01
N ILE A 20 5.32 -12.40 5.10
CA ILE A 20 6.12 -12.04 3.94
C ILE A 20 6.30 -13.21 2.97
N GLU A 21 6.47 -14.45 3.46
CA GLU A 21 6.54 -15.64 2.60
C GLU A 21 5.32 -15.77 1.70
N ARG A 22 4.13 -15.53 2.24
CA ARG A 22 2.89 -15.50 1.45
C ARG A 22 2.91 -14.41 0.39
N SER A 23 3.27 -13.18 0.75
CA SER A 23 3.34 -12.08 -0.21
C SER A 23 4.33 -12.38 -1.34
N LEU A 24 5.54 -12.84 -0.98
CA LEU A 24 6.59 -13.24 -1.91
C LEU A 24 6.12 -14.35 -2.87
N ALA A 25 5.42 -15.35 -2.37
CA ALA A 25 4.90 -16.44 -3.20
C ALA A 25 3.89 -15.92 -4.24
N SER A 26 2.98 -15.03 -3.83
CA SER A 26 2.00 -14.43 -4.75
C SER A 26 2.66 -13.55 -5.82
N LEU A 27 3.68 -12.78 -5.43
CA LEU A 27 4.46 -11.95 -6.34
C LEU A 27 5.21 -12.83 -7.36
N LYS A 28 6.00 -13.80 -6.90
CA LYS A 28 6.82 -14.66 -7.77
C LYS A 28 5.98 -15.49 -8.75
N LYS A 29 4.74 -15.84 -8.39
CA LYS A 29 3.82 -16.53 -9.28
C LYS A 29 3.48 -15.71 -10.52
N LEU A 30 3.36 -14.38 -10.39
CA LEU A 30 2.92 -13.48 -11.46
C LEU A 30 4.07 -12.68 -12.08
N HIS A 31 5.12 -12.44 -11.30
CA HIS A 31 6.28 -11.63 -11.64
C HIS A 31 7.60 -12.34 -11.26
N PRO A 32 7.89 -13.53 -11.81
CA PRO A 32 9.15 -14.22 -11.54
C PRO A 32 10.38 -13.45 -12.03
N GLU A 33 10.20 -12.50 -12.94
CA GLU A 33 11.24 -11.65 -13.50
C GLU A 33 11.66 -10.50 -12.58
N LEU A 34 10.83 -10.11 -11.61
CA LEU A 34 11.14 -8.97 -10.74
C LEU A 34 12.10 -9.40 -9.62
N PRO A 35 13.28 -8.76 -9.52
CA PRO A 35 14.16 -8.97 -8.38
C PRO A 35 13.49 -8.44 -7.10
N VAL A 36 13.80 -9.09 -5.99
CA VAL A 36 13.20 -8.77 -4.69
C VAL A 36 14.28 -8.48 -3.67
N HIS A 37 14.18 -7.31 -3.03
CA HIS A 37 14.98 -6.93 -1.87
C HIS A 37 14.12 -6.96 -0.62
N VAL A 38 14.51 -7.76 0.37
CA VAL A 38 13.88 -7.78 1.70
C VAL A 38 14.83 -7.11 2.67
N GLN A 39 14.52 -5.88 3.04
CA GLN A 39 15.26 -5.17 4.06
C GLN A 39 14.75 -5.57 5.45
N THR A 40 15.63 -6.15 6.26
CA THR A 40 15.35 -6.35 7.69
C THR A 40 15.79 -5.11 8.45
N LEU A 41 14.87 -4.50 9.17
CA LEU A 41 15.11 -3.36 10.05
C LEU A 41 15.40 -3.85 11.49
N PRO A 42 16.02 -3.02 12.36
CA PRO A 42 16.24 -3.37 13.76
C PRO A 42 14.97 -3.79 14.50
N ASP A 43 15.07 -4.64 15.52
CA ASP A 43 13.91 -5.10 16.30
C ASP A 43 13.20 -3.97 17.06
N THR A 44 13.88 -2.84 17.26
CA THR A 44 13.32 -1.61 17.86
C THR A 44 12.53 -0.74 16.88
N SER A 45 12.47 -1.14 15.60
CA SER A 45 11.73 -0.39 14.57
C SER A 45 10.22 -0.49 14.78
N ASN A 46 9.50 0.43 14.17
CA ASN A 46 8.06 0.54 14.17
C ASN A 46 7.57 1.08 12.81
N PHE A 47 6.27 1.33 12.71
CA PHE A 47 5.66 1.80 11.46
C PHE A 47 6.32 3.06 10.89
N LEU A 48 6.82 3.97 11.73
CA LEU A 48 7.37 5.25 11.26
C LEU A 48 8.68 5.09 10.48
N ASP A 49 9.45 4.02 10.74
CA ASP A 49 10.72 3.74 10.05
C ASP A 49 10.50 3.33 8.59
N LYS A 50 9.25 3.09 8.18
CA LYS A 50 8.84 2.88 6.80
C LYS A 50 9.15 4.08 5.89
N ALA A 51 9.24 5.29 6.45
CA ALA A 51 9.59 6.50 5.69
C ALA A 51 11.00 6.43 5.06
N ASP A 52 11.88 5.57 5.58
CA ASP A 52 13.25 5.38 5.07
C ASP A 52 13.33 4.45 3.85
N MET A 53 12.20 3.90 3.36
CA MET A 53 12.18 2.86 2.32
C MET A 53 12.91 3.23 1.02
N LEU A 54 12.91 4.51 0.63
CA LEU A 54 13.63 4.96 -0.57
C LEU A 54 15.14 4.71 -0.44
N ASP A 55 15.69 4.91 0.75
CA ASP A 55 17.12 4.75 1.02
C ASP A 55 17.51 3.26 1.13
N HIS A 56 16.53 2.38 1.41
CA HIS A 56 16.70 0.93 1.40
C HIS A 56 16.52 0.28 0.03
N SER A 57 15.90 0.95 -0.93
CA SER A 57 15.69 0.38 -2.25
C SER A 57 17.00 0.35 -3.06
N PRO A 58 17.43 -0.82 -3.58
CA PRO A 58 18.54 -0.91 -4.53
C PRO A 58 18.12 -0.58 -5.97
N PHE A 59 16.83 -0.33 -6.21
CA PHE A 59 16.26 -0.18 -7.56
C PHE A 59 16.09 1.30 -7.96
N GLU A 60 16.08 1.55 -9.28
CA GLU A 60 15.72 2.87 -9.82
C GLU A 60 14.20 3.09 -9.84
N GLU A 61 13.46 2.05 -10.21
CA GLU A 61 11.99 1.94 -10.16
C GLU A 61 11.62 0.88 -9.11
N THR A 62 10.95 1.27 -8.04
CA THR A 62 10.65 0.40 -6.91
C THR A 62 9.15 0.21 -6.77
N LEU A 63 8.71 -1.03 -6.57
CA LEU A 63 7.44 -1.34 -5.94
C LEU A 63 7.71 -1.70 -4.48
N TYR A 64 7.22 -0.91 -3.54
CA TYR A 64 7.14 -1.30 -2.15
C TYR A 64 5.81 -2.00 -1.86
N LEU A 65 5.89 -3.10 -1.12
CA LEU A 65 4.73 -3.85 -0.62
C LEU A 65 4.83 -4.03 0.90
N ASP A 66 3.72 -3.74 1.59
CA ASP A 66 3.52 -4.24 2.95
C ASP A 66 3.54 -5.77 2.94
N THR A 67 4.04 -6.36 4.02
CA THR A 67 4.27 -7.81 4.10
C THR A 67 2.99 -8.62 4.04
N ASP A 68 1.84 -8.04 4.41
CA ASP A 68 0.51 -8.65 4.40
C ASP A 68 -0.25 -8.50 3.08
N THR A 69 0.43 -8.07 2.00
CA THR A 69 -0.16 -7.99 0.67
C THR A 69 -0.13 -9.33 -0.08
N VAL A 70 -1.08 -9.52 -1.01
CA VAL A 70 -1.13 -10.62 -1.97
C VAL A 70 -1.32 -10.03 -3.37
N VAL A 71 -0.39 -10.33 -4.28
CA VAL A 71 -0.45 -9.92 -5.69
C VAL A 71 -1.38 -10.86 -6.45
N LEU A 72 -2.34 -10.28 -7.17
CA LEU A 72 -3.43 -11.00 -7.84
C LEU A 72 -3.44 -10.84 -9.36
N ASP A 73 -2.66 -9.91 -9.90
CA ASP A 73 -2.56 -9.66 -11.34
C ASP A 73 -1.28 -8.88 -11.70
N LYS A 74 -1.07 -8.62 -12.99
CA LYS A 74 0.07 -7.88 -13.54
C LYS A 74 0.12 -6.43 -13.04
N LEU A 75 1.32 -6.02 -12.62
CA LEU A 75 1.59 -4.73 -11.98
C LEU A 75 2.32 -3.70 -12.86
N ASP A 76 2.54 -4.00 -14.14
CA ASP A 76 3.30 -3.16 -15.09
C ASP A 76 2.80 -1.71 -15.17
N PHE A 77 1.48 -1.53 -15.09
CA PHE A 77 0.86 -0.21 -15.12
C PHE A 77 1.28 0.66 -13.93
N GLY A 78 1.41 0.09 -12.73
CA GLY A 78 1.87 0.82 -11.54
C GLY A 78 3.29 1.38 -11.73
N PHE A 79 4.20 0.57 -12.27
CA PHE A 79 5.55 1.01 -12.62
C PHE A 79 5.53 2.10 -13.70
N ALA A 80 4.74 1.92 -14.76
CA ALA A 80 4.63 2.94 -15.82
C ALA A 80 4.13 4.29 -15.29
N LYS A 81 3.22 4.28 -14.30
CA LYS A 81 2.73 5.50 -13.67
C LYS A 81 3.77 6.14 -12.75
N ALA A 82 4.46 5.36 -11.93
CA ALA A 82 5.55 5.88 -11.12
C ALA A 82 6.70 6.45 -11.96
N ALA A 83 7.04 5.82 -13.09
CA ALA A 83 8.06 6.34 -14.00
C ALA A 83 7.67 7.72 -14.58
N ARG A 84 6.38 7.94 -14.86
CA ARG A 84 5.88 9.22 -15.39
C ARG A 84 5.69 10.30 -14.33
N HIS A 85 5.25 9.93 -13.13
CA HIS A 85 4.82 10.87 -12.09
C HIS A 85 5.78 10.95 -10.91
N GLY A 86 6.84 10.13 -10.87
CA GLY A 86 7.73 9.97 -9.72
C GLY A 86 7.17 8.98 -8.69
N LEU A 87 5.87 9.01 -8.44
CA LEU A 87 5.16 8.23 -7.43
C LEU A 87 3.77 7.81 -7.92
N ALA A 88 3.35 6.59 -7.63
CA ALA A 88 2.00 6.11 -7.82
C ALA A 88 1.53 5.27 -6.61
N CYS A 89 0.34 5.58 -6.10
CA CYS A 89 -0.21 4.97 -4.89
C CYS A 89 -1.73 5.07 -4.88
N ALA A 90 -2.39 4.32 -4.00
CA ALA A 90 -3.84 4.38 -3.85
C ALA A 90 -4.25 5.32 -2.71
N ILE A 91 -5.41 5.95 -2.85
CA ILE A 91 -6.06 6.67 -1.75
C ILE A 91 -6.41 5.67 -0.63
N CYS A 92 -6.23 6.09 0.62
CA CYS A 92 -6.59 5.30 1.80
C CYS A 92 -8.10 5.05 1.87
N GLU A 93 -8.54 3.98 2.54
CA GLU A 93 -9.97 3.73 2.74
C GLU A 93 -10.69 4.88 3.44
N CYS A 94 -9.98 5.58 4.33
CA CYS A 94 -10.39 6.86 4.86
C CYS A 94 -9.54 7.93 4.14
N PRO A 95 -10.10 8.65 3.16
CA PRO A 95 -9.31 9.56 2.34
C PRO A 95 -8.98 10.88 3.03
N ILE A 96 -9.29 11.04 4.32
CA ILE A 96 -9.27 12.33 5.03
C ILE A 96 -8.20 12.29 6.14
N ALA A 97 -7.07 12.95 5.90
CA ALA A 97 -5.95 12.96 6.85
C ALA A 97 -6.25 13.72 8.16
N ARG A 98 -7.25 14.62 8.20
CA ARG A 98 -7.65 15.32 9.44
C ARG A 98 -8.21 14.40 10.54
N ARG A 99 -8.31 13.09 10.29
CA ARG A 99 -8.59 12.09 11.33
C ARG A 99 -7.42 11.91 12.30
N TYR A 100 -6.21 12.30 11.90
CA TYR A 100 -5.03 12.34 12.77
C TYR A 100 -5.00 13.63 13.56
N LYS A 101 -4.36 13.60 14.73
CA LYS A 101 -4.18 14.80 15.54
C LYS A 101 -3.09 15.67 14.90
N GLY A 102 -3.33 16.98 14.83
CA GLY A 102 -2.36 17.93 14.26
C GLY A 102 -2.40 18.08 12.74
N ILE A 103 -3.37 17.49 12.05
CA ILE A 103 -3.65 17.76 10.64
C ILE A 103 -4.97 18.53 10.53
N SER A 104 -4.97 19.64 9.78
CA SER A 104 -6.15 20.45 9.49
C SER A 104 -6.42 20.53 7.98
N GLY A 105 -7.63 20.94 7.61
CA GLY A 105 -8.05 21.04 6.20
C GLY A 105 -8.41 19.70 5.56
N ASP A 106 -8.61 19.72 4.25
CA ASP A 106 -9.05 18.58 3.44
C ASP A 106 -7.85 17.91 2.72
N ILE A 107 -6.84 17.53 3.51
CA ILE A 107 -5.65 16.83 3.02
C ILE A 107 -6.01 15.35 2.76
N ILE A 108 -5.60 14.86 1.59
CA ILE A 108 -5.87 13.49 1.14
C ILE A 108 -4.92 12.52 1.84
N GLU A 109 -5.47 11.49 2.47
CA GLU A 109 -4.70 10.36 2.98
C GLU A 109 -4.53 9.28 1.91
N TYR A 110 -3.30 8.82 1.73
CA TYR A 110 -2.95 7.72 0.82
C TYR A 110 -2.51 6.50 1.63
N ASN A 111 -2.86 5.31 1.13
CA ASN A 111 -2.37 4.08 1.74
C ASN A 111 -0.92 3.83 1.32
N THR A 112 -0.03 3.62 2.28
CA THR A 112 1.41 3.45 2.05
C THR A 112 1.83 1.98 1.90
N GLY A 113 0.89 1.04 1.98
CA GLY A 113 1.19 -0.40 1.87
C GLY A 113 1.47 -0.88 0.46
N VAL A 114 1.17 -0.06 -0.54
CA VAL A 114 1.55 -0.29 -1.93
C VAL A 114 1.99 1.04 -2.52
N LEU A 115 3.30 1.19 -2.75
CA LEU A 115 3.87 2.39 -3.35
C LEU A 115 4.75 2.00 -4.55
N PHE A 116 4.44 2.53 -5.72
CA PHE A 116 5.38 2.51 -6.84
C PHE A 116 6.10 3.85 -6.88
N PHE A 117 7.43 3.86 -6.90
CA PHE A 117 8.18 5.11 -6.91
C PHE A 117 9.50 5.00 -7.67
N THR A 118 10.01 6.16 -8.06
CA THR A 118 11.37 6.32 -8.58
C THR A 118 12.17 7.26 -7.70
N ARG A 119 13.46 7.44 -8.01
CA ARG A 119 14.30 8.44 -7.36
C ARG A 119 13.76 9.87 -7.50
N ALA A 120 12.92 10.16 -8.49
CA ALA A 120 12.28 11.48 -8.64
C ALA A 120 11.33 11.83 -7.47
N ALA A 121 10.84 10.84 -6.72
CA ALA A 121 10.01 11.06 -5.53
C ALA A 121 10.83 11.43 -4.29
N ARG A 122 12.17 11.51 -4.36
CA ARG A 122 13.04 11.80 -3.20
C ARG A 122 12.58 12.99 -2.35
N PRO A 123 12.15 14.14 -2.89
CA PRO A 123 11.65 15.24 -2.07
C PRO A 123 10.49 14.84 -1.15
N VAL A 124 9.57 14.00 -1.63
CA VAL A 124 8.45 13.47 -0.83
C VAL A 124 8.96 12.57 0.29
N PHE A 125 9.90 11.66 -0.01
CA PHE A 125 10.46 10.77 1.02
C PHE A 125 11.28 11.53 2.07
N ASP A 126 12.04 12.55 1.68
CA ASP A 126 12.79 13.38 2.61
C ASP A 126 11.85 14.21 3.51
N ALA A 127 10.75 14.75 2.97
CA ALA A 127 9.70 15.37 3.76
C ALA A 127 9.00 14.36 4.68
N TRP A 128 8.69 13.15 4.19
CA TRP A 128 8.04 12.10 4.95
C TRP A 128 8.88 11.67 6.16
N LYS A 129 10.18 11.44 5.99
CA LYS A 129 11.10 11.10 7.10
C LYS A 129 11.08 12.12 8.24
N ARG A 130 10.97 13.41 7.90
CA ARG A 130 10.84 14.47 8.90
C ARG A 130 9.44 14.47 9.54
N LEU A 131 8.40 14.42 8.72
CA LEU A 131 7.01 14.63 9.16
C LEU A 131 6.43 13.43 9.92
N VAL A 132 6.86 12.21 9.61
CA VAL A 132 6.35 10.98 10.23
C VAL A 132 6.60 10.93 11.74
N ARG A 133 7.62 11.66 12.22
CA ARG A 133 7.94 11.77 13.66
C ARG A 133 7.43 13.06 14.31
N SER A 134 7.01 14.06 13.53
CA SER A 134 6.54 15.34 14.06
C SER A 134 5.02 15.45 14.12
N VAL A 135 4.29 14.72 13.28
CA VAL A 135 2.83 14.70 13.26
C VAL A 135 2.31 13.69 14.28
N ASP A 136 1.32 14.06 15.09
CA ASP A 136 0.62 13.10 15.98
C ASP A 136 -0.27 12.18 15.13
N SER A 137 0.34 11.06 14.73
CA SER A 137 -0.30 10.04 13.90
C SER A 137 -1.23 9.10 14.66
N SER A 138 -1.55 9.39 15.92
CA SER A 138 -2.48 8.56 16.67
C SER A 138 -3.91 8.70 16.13
N ILE A 139 -4.59 7.55 15.98
CA ILE A 139 -5.97 7.47 15.49
C ILE A 139 -6.85 6.94 16.61
N GLU A 140 -8.00 7.56 16.80
CA GLU A 140 -9.11 7.00 17.56
C GLU A 140 -10.14 6.40 16.61
N TYR A 141 -10.56 5.16 16.86
CA TYR A 141 -11.60 4.50 16.06
C TYR A 141 -12.55 3.72 16.97
N ARG A 142 -13.81 3.65 16.52
CA ARG A 142 -14.86 2.93 17.24
C ARG A 142 -15.02 1.52 16.68
N GLN A 143 -15.09 0.54 17.56
CA GLN A 143 -15.49 -0.83 17.23
C GLN A 143 -16.58 -1.26 18.22
N GLY A 144 -17.82 -1.35 17.73
CA GLY A 144 -19.00 -1.50 18.60
C GLY A 144 -19.16 -0.28 19.51
N ASN A 145 -19.28 -0.52 20.81
CA ASN A 145 -19.43 0.54 21.82
C ASN A 145 -18.09 0.99 22.44
N GLN A 146 -16.96 0.44 21.99
CA GLN A 146 -15.64 0.75 22.53
C GLN A 146 -14.86 1.68 21.60
N ILE A 147 -14.09 2.60 22.20
CA ILE A 147 -13.13 3.46 21.49
C ILE A 147 -11.74 2.84 21.68
N PHE A 148 -11.07 2.60 20.57
CA PHE A 148 -9.71 2.11 20.51
C PHE A 148 -8.78 3.22 20.02
N ARG A 149 -7.51 3.16 20.44
CA ARG A 149 -6.47 4.08 19.99
C ARG A 149 -5.32 3.30 19.35
N ALA A 150 -5.04 3.59 18.09
CA ALA A 150 -3.78 3.21 17.45
C ALA A 150 -2.76 4.32 17.71
N PRO A 151 -1.62 4.05 18.36
CA PRO A 151 -0.72 5.10 18.82
C PRO A 151 0.12 5.73 17.70
N LEU A 152 0.43 4.98 16.64
CA LEU A 152 1.33 5.38 15.57
C LEU A 152 0.79 4.95 14.22
N ASN A 153 1.02 5.77 13.20
CA ASN A 153 0.70 5.47 11.81
C ASN A 153 1.61 6.25 10.85
N ASP A 154 2.16 5.58 9.86
CA ASP A 154 3.12 6.19 8.92
C ASP A 154 2.44 7.04 7.82
N GLN A 155 1.16 6.79 7.54
CA GLN A 155 0.41 7.46 6.46
C GLN A 155 0.13 8.94 6.75
N ALA A 156 0.02 9.34 8.04
CA ALA A 156 -0.20 10.73 8.43
C ALA A 156 0.96 11.63 7.96
N GLY A 157 2.20 11.21 8.23
CA GLY A 157 3.39 11.92 7.78
C GLY A 157 3.52 11.91 6.26
N PHE A 158 3.09 10.83 5.59
CA PHE A 158 3.12 10.72 4.14
C PHE A 158 2.15 11.69 3.46
N ALA A 159 0.91 11.78 3.97
CA ALA A 159 -0.08 12.74 3.48
C ALA A 159 0.43 14.18 3.59
N MET A 160 1.01 14.53 4.74
CA MET A 160 1.63 15.85 4.95
C MET A 160 2.83 16.07 4.03
N ALA A 161 3.63 15.05 3.72
CA ALA A 161 4.77 15.18 2.83
C ALA A 161 4.35 15.51 1.38
N LEU A 162 3.27 14.88 0.90
CA LEU A 162 2.70 15.21 -0.40
C LEU A 162 2.17 16.64 -0.44
N GLU A 163 1.45 17.05 0.60
CA GLU A 163 0.95 18.42 0.74
C GLU A 163 2.09 19.45 0.78
N GLU A 164 3.09 19.24 1.64
CA GLU A 164 4.20 20.19 1.85
C GLU A 164 5.06 20.35 0.59
N THR A 165 5.26 19.27 -0.15
CA THR A 165 6.08 19.29 -1.39
C THR A 165 5.29 19.73 -2.62
N GLY A 166 3.95 19.80 -2.54
CA GLY A 166 3.08 20.01 -3.70
C GLY A 166 3.16 18.90 -4.75
N HIS A 167 3.69 17.72 -4.38
CA HIS A 167 3.85 16.61 -5.31
C HIS A 167 2.49 15.95 -5.58
N VAL A 168 2.13 15.81 -6.86
CA VAL A 168 0.89 15.16 -7.29
C VAL A 168 1.19 13.72 -7.73
N PRO A 169 0.98 12.70 -6.87
CA PRO A 169 1.21 11.32 -7.25
C PRO A 169 0.18 10.89 -8.29
N PHE A 170 0.50 9.85 -9.05
CA PHE A 170 -0.53 9.17 -9.81
C PHE A 170 -1.41 8.36 -8.87
N VAL A 171 -2.70 8.68 -8.83
CA VAL A 171 -3.67 7.97 -8.00
C VAL A 171 -4.10 6.67 -8.68
N LEU A 172 -3.65 5.55 -8.13
CA LEU A 172 -4.11 4.22 -8.52
C LEU A 172 -5.52 3.98 -7.97
N PRO A 173 -6.41 3.31 -8.73
CA PRO A 173 -7.71 2.94 -8.21
C PRO A 173 -7.58 1.95 -7.03
N HIS A 174 -8.59 1.90 -6.16
CA HIS A 174 -8.53 1.09 -4.92
C HIS A 174 -8.28 -0.41 -5.14
N ASN A 175 -8.56 -0.95 -6.34
CA ASN A 175 -8.21 -2.34 -6.67
C ASN A 175 -6.69 -2.61 -6.74
N TRP A 176 -5.85 -1.58 -6.69
CA TRP A 176 -4.38 -1.68 -6.57
C TRP A 176 -3.86 -1.74 -5.13
N ASN A 177 -4.74 -1.56 -4.15
CA ASN A 177 -4.41 -1.67 -2.74
C ASN A 177 -5.71 -1.93 -1.96
N TYR A 178 -6.37 -3.04 -2.31
CA TYR A 178 -7.72 -3.33 -1.84
C TYR A 178 -7.70 -3.85 -0.41
N ARG A 179 -8.41 -3.17 0.49
CA ARG A 179 -8.45 -3.49 1.92
C ARG A 179 -9.81 -4.10 2.29
N PRO A 180 -9.95 -5.43 2.25
CA PRO A 180 -11.24 -6.11 2.44
C PRO A 180 -11.87 -5.88 3.82
N ARG A 181 -11.08 -5.50 4.83
CA ARG A 181 -11.61 -5.10 6.14
C ARG A 181 -12.56 -3.91 6.06
N TRP A 182 -12.25 -2.95 5.18
CA TRP A 182 -12.92 -1.66 5.10
C TRP A 182 -13.72 -1.49 3.81
N GLN A 183 -13.25 -2.08 2.71
CA GLN A 183 -13.89 -2.06 1.41
C GLN A 183 -14.66 -3.35 1.21
N LYS A 184 -15.88 -3.23 0.67
CA LYS A 184 -16.79 -4.36 0.39
C LYS A 184 -17.17 -4.49 -1.07
N SER A 185 -16.74 -3.57 -1.91
CA SER A 185 -17.01 -3.60 -3.33
C SER A 185 -15.86 -3.00 -4.14
N PHE A 186 -15.77 -3.39 -5.41
CA PHE A 186 -14.75 -2.94 -6.34
C PHE A 186 -15.18 -3.18 -7.80
N TRP A 187 -14.46 -2.55 -8.74
CA TRP A 187 -14.66 -2.73 -10.16
C TRP A 187 -13.47 -3.43 -10.81
N GLY A 188 -13.75 -4.32 -11.77
CA GLY A 188 -12.72 -5.03 -12.53
C GLY A 188 -11.88 -6.00 -11.69
N PRO A 189 -10.73 -6.44 -12.21
CA PRO A 189 -9.86 -7.36 -11.48
C PRO A 189 -9.15 -6.62 -10.32
N LEU A 190 -9.01 -7.28 -9.19
CA LEU A 190 -8.12 -6.84 -8.11
C LEU A 190 -6.66 -7.06 -8.51
N LYS A 191 -5.81 -6.06 -8.32
CA LYS A 191 -4.38 -6.17 -8.58
C LYS A 191 -3.63 -6.60 -7.33
N ILE A 192 -3.98 -6.01 -6.19
CA ILE A 192 -3.36 -6.32 -4.90
C ILE A 192 -4.44 -6.37 -3.81
N TRP A 193 -4.41 -7.44 -3.04
CA TRP A 193 -5.21 -7.66 -1.83
C TRP A 193 -4.35 -7.38 -0.60
N HIS A 194 -4.77 -6.47 0.27
CA HIS A 194 -3.99 -6.00 1.41
C HIS A 194 -4.70 -6.36 2.72
N GLU A 195 -4.40 -7.57 3.23
CA GLU A 195 -4.93 -8.11 4.48
C GLU A 195 -4.15 -9.35 4.94
N TYR A 196 -4.12 -9.60 6.25
CA TYR A 196 -3.50 -10.78 6.86
C TYR A 196 -4.19 -12.10 6.49
N THR A 197 -5.39 -12.09 5.96
CA THR A 197 -6.13 -13.28 5.50
C THR A 197 -6.07 -13.41 3.99
N ASP A 198 -6.08 -14.64 3.50
CA ASP A 198 -6.07 -14.89 2.06
C ASP A 198 -7.34 -14.38 1.38
N PRO A 199 -7.25 -13.93 0.11
CA PRO A 199 -8.42 -13.64 -0.69
C PRO A 199 -9.29 -14.89 -0.82
N PRO A 200 -10.62 -14.78 -0.62
CA PRO A 200 -11.50 -15.93 -0.73
C PRO A 200 -11.52 -16.45 -2.18
N PRO A 201 -11.81 -17.74 -2.43
CA PRO A 201 -11.77 -18.34 -3.77
C PRO A 201 -12.59 -17.57 -4.83
N ILE A 202 -13.71 -16.96 -4.42
CA ILE A 202 -14.55 -16.15 -5.31
C ILE A 202 -13.81 -14.95 -5.91
N VAL A 203 -12.83 -14.37 -5.21
CA VAL A 203 -12.01 -13.25 -5.73
C VAL A 203 -11.07 -13.74 -6.82
N HIS A 204 -10.52 -14.94 -6.70
CA HIS A 204 -9.69 -15.53 -7.76
C HIS A 204 -10.51 -15.83 -9.01
N GLN A 205 -11.70 -16.41 -8.84
CA GLN A 205 -12.61 -16.65 -9.95
C GLN A 205 -13.01 -15.33 -10.63
N TRP A 206 -13.40 -14.33 -9.84
CA TRP A 206 -13.72 -13.01 -10.34
C TRP A 206 -12.57 -12.41 -11.16
N ASN A 207 -11.34 -12.44 -10.65
CA ASN A 207 -10.18 -11.95 -11.40
C ASN A 207 -9.98 -12.67 -12.73
N ALA A 208 -10.13 -13.99 -12.76
CA ALA A 208 -10.02 -14.77 -13.99
C ALA A 208 -11.09 -14.34 -15.02
N ASP A 209 -12.33 -14.16 -14.57
CA ASP A 209 -13.45 -13.74 -15.42
C ASP A 209 -13.26 -12.30 -15.95
N GLN A 210 -12.76 -11.39 -15.11
CA GLN A 210 -12.56 -9.98 -15.46
C GLN A 210 -11.34 -9.72 -16.34
N THR A 211 -10.35 -10.62 -16.34
CA THR A 211 -9.14 -10.51 -17.17
C THR A 211 -9.26 -11.31 -18.49
N ALA A 212 -10.36 -12.05 -18.69
CA ALA A 212 -10.58 -12.80 -19.92
C ALA A 212 -10.71 -11.88 -21.16
N PRO A 213 -10.17 -12.28 -22.33
CA PRO A 213 -10.33 -11.52 -23.56
C PRO A 213 -11.81 -11.24 -23.88
N GLY A 214 -12.16 -9.98 -24.13
CA GLY A 214 -13.54 -9.57 -24.41
C GLY A 214 -14.44 -9.42 -23.19
N ALA A 215 -13.91 -9.62 -21.96
CA ALA A 215 -14.66 -9.39 -20.74
C ALA A 215 -15.06 -7.90 -20.61
N SER A 216 -16.28 -7.68 -20.16
CA SER A 216 -16.71 -6.35 -19.68
C SER A 216 -16.25 -6.17 -18.24
N VAL A 217 -15.78 -4.95 -17.91
CA VAL A 217 -15.46 -4.58 -16.53
C VAL A 217 -16.75 -4.46 -15.73
N MET A 218 -16.90 -5.29 -14.72
CA MET A 218 -18.10 -5.39 -13.89
C MET A 218 -17.85 -4.91 -12.46
N TYR A 219 -18.95 -4.64 -11.76
CA TYR A 219 -18.98 -4.33 -10.34
C TYR A 219 -19.11 -5.60 -9.50
N PHE A 220 -18.27 -5.70 -8.48
CA PHE A 220 -18.35 -6.75 -7.46
C PHE A 220 -18.74 -6.16 -6.11
N GLU A 221 -19.61 -6.85 -5.39
CA GLU A 221 -19.94 -6.55 -4.00
C GLU A 221 -19.88 -7.84 -3.17
N GLN A 222 -19.12 -7.80 -2.08
CA GLN A 222 -19.16 -8.85 -1.07
C GLN A 222 -20.49 -8.75 -0.35
N SER A 223 -21.31 -9.80 -0.45
CA SER A 223 -22.52 -9.92 0.35
C SER A 223 -22.19 -9.66 1.83
N PRO A 224 -23.01 -8.91 2.58
CA PRO A 224 -22.84 -8.79 4.01
C PRO A 224 -22.84 -10.20 4.63
N PRO A 225 -22.08 -10.42 5.72
CA PRO A 225 -22.22 -11.67 6.47
C PRO A 225 -23.70 -11.84 6.85
N PRO A 226 -24.28 -13.04 6.74
CA PRO A 226 -25.67 -13.26 7.10
C PRO A 226 -25.89 -12.85 8.57
N GLY A 227 -26.77 -11.87 8.77
CA GLY A 227 -27.19 -11.38 10.09
C GLY A 227 -26.20 -10.42 10.77
N ARG A 228 -26.44 -9.11 10.63
CA ARG A 228 -26.11 -8.12 11.64
C ARG A 228 -27.38 -7.38 12.04
#